data_AF-A0A0G1ES51-F1
#
_entry.id   AF-A0A0G1ES51-F1
#
_cell.length_a   1.000
_cell.length_b   1.000
_cell.length_c   1.000
_cell.angle_alpha   90.00
_cell.angle_beta   90.00
_cell.angle_gamma   90.00
#
_symmetry.space_group_name_H-M   'P 1'
#
loop_
_entity.id
_entity.type
_entity.pdbx_description
1 polymer ?
#
loop_
_entity_poly.entity_id
_entity_poly.type
_entity_poly.pdbx_seq_one_letter_code
_entity_poly.pdbx_strand_id
1 'polypeptide(L)'
;MATRKVSVERYVEQVHDGSHYKGYLKIADTTLDYELVFAVPIPRLDDMEPAKDKEEIRRLFQLTVKRDNANIELTNDEYGFFFQMLVAFAVDTYNNPQIRASNEGLMGQMIRGKGPLATFGASVSIGFKRNGSYDFPPKLCGMLNASKFGCALTV
;
A
#
# COMPACT_ATOMS: atom_id res chain seq x y z
N MET A 1 -19.73 -11.24 -18.76
CA MET A 1 -18.32 -11.58 -18.45
C MET A 1 -18.31 -12.38 -17.16
N ALA A 2 -17.45 -13.39 -17.03
CA ALA A 2 -17.32 -14.20 -15.81
C ALA A 2 -16.24 -13.65 -14.87
N THR A 3 -16.29 -14.03 -13.60
CA THR A 3 -15.22 -13.79 -12.62
C THR A 3 -13.92 -14.47 -13.08
N ARG A 4 -12.77 -13.82 -12.85
CA ARG A 4 -11.47 -14.29 -13.32
C ARG A 4 -10.47 -14.44 -12.20
N LYS A 5 -9.72 -15.54 -12.21
CA LYS A 5 -8.61 -15.73 -11.28
C LYS A 5 -7.38 -14.99 -11.79
N VAL A 6 -6.90 -14.01 -11.02
CA VAL A 6 -5.78 -13.12 -11.38
C VAL A 6 -4.66 -13.30 -10.37
N SER A 7 -3.43 -13.43 -10.85
CA SER A 7 -2.25 -13.41 -9.99
C SER A 7 -1.95 -11.99 -9.54
N VAL A 8 -1.83 -11.81 -8.23
CA VAL A 8 -1.54 -10.53 -7.59
C VAL A 8 -0.30 -10.71 -6.72
N GLU A 9 0.71 -9.91 -7.00
CA GLU A 9 1.90 -9.77 -6.19
C GLU A 9 1.89 -8.39 -5.54
N ARG A 10 2.12 -8.34 -4.24
CA ARG A 10 2.20 -7.11 -3.45
C ARG A 10 3.55 -7.04 -2.79
N TYR A 11 4.17 -5.88 -2.92
CA TYR A 11 5.35 -5.51 -2.19
C TYR A 11 5.07 -4.22 -1.42
N VAL A 12 5.54 -4.17 -0.18
CA VAL A 12 5.47 -2.99 0.67
C VAL A 12 6.81 -2.79 1.33
N GLU A 13 7.24 -1.55 1.36
CA GLU A 13 8.44 -1.07 2.00
C GLU A 13 8.01 -0.05 3.05
N GLN A 14 8.38 -0.32 4.31
CA GLN A 14 8.17 0.62 5.40
C GLN A 14 9.23 1.74 5.31
N VAL A 15 8.76 2.95 5.06
CA VAL A 15 9.59 4.18 5.01
C VAL A 15 9.65 4.81 6.40
N HIS A 16 8.50 4.86 7.09
CA HIS A 16 8.41 5.31 8.48
C HIS A 16 7.51 4.40 9.30
N ASP A 17 7.96 4.01 10.49
CA ASP A 17 7.26 3.05 11.34
C ASP A 17 5.83 3.51 11.66
N GLY A 18 4.84 2.73 11.23
CA GLY A 18 3.42 2.96 11.49
C GLY A 18 2.77 4.11 10.72
N SER A 19 3.45 4.83 9.81
CA SER A 19 2.80 5.97 9.13
C SER A 19 3.13 6.19 7.66
N HIS A 20 4.23 5.66 7.13
CA HIS A 20 4.57 5.87 5.72
C HIS A 20 5.12 4.59 5.09
N TYR A 21 4.47 4.17 4.01
CA TYR A 21 4.76 2.98 3.24
C TYR A 21 4.79 3.31 1.75
N LYS A 22 5.69 2.65 1.01
CA LYS A 22 5.68 2.68 -0.46
C LYS A 22 5.84 1.26 -0.97
N GLY A 23 5.57 1.02 -2.25
CA GLY A 23 5.81 -0.29 -2.81
C GLY A 23 5.20 -0.43 -4.18
N TYR A 24 4.94 -1.66 -4.58
CA TYR A 24 4.26 -1.94 -5.83
C TYR A 24 3.21 -3.03 -5.68
N LEU A 25 2.22 -2.94 -6.54
CA LEU A 25 1.17 -3.92 -6.75
C LEU A 25 1.27 -4.38 -8.20
N LYS A 26 1.62 -5.66 -8.38
CA LYS A 26 1.65 -6.29 -9.69
C LYS A 26 0.38 -7.13 -9.86
N ILE A 27 -0.44 -6.76 -10.83
CA ILE A 27 -1.66 -7.48 -11.22
C ILE A 27 -1.41 -8.05 -12.61
N ALA A 28 -1.40 -9.39 -12.73
CA ALA A 28 -0.93 -10.08 -13.93
C ALA A 28 0.47 -9.56 -14.33
N ASP A 29 0.62 -8.98 -15.52
CA ASP A 29 1.89 -8.46 -16.03
C ASP A 29 2.08 -6.96 -15.81
N THR A 30 1.10 -6.29 -15.20
CA THR A 30 1.12 -4.84 -14.97
C THR A 30 1.55 -4.52 -13.56
N THR A 31 2.58 -3.69 -13.43
CA THR A 31 3.06 -3.18 -12.14
C THR A 31 2.57 -1.75 -11.93
N LEU A 32 1.98 -1.51 -10.77
CA LEU A 32 1.56 -0.19 -10.30
C LEU A 32 2.34 0.14 -9.03
N ASP A 33 3.07 1.24 -9.04
CA ASP A 33 3.73 1.72 -7.83
C ASP A 33 2.71 2.43 -6.94
N TYR A 34 2.93 2.42 -5.63
CA TYR A 34 2.09 3.16 -4.71
C TYR A 34 2.88 3.76 -3.56
N GLU A 35 2.26 4.79 -2.97
CA GLU A 35 2.71 5.47 -1.77
C GLU A 35 1.50 5.66 -0.88
N LEU A 36 1.61 5.21 0.37
CA LEU A 36 0.55 5.20 1.37
C LEU A 36 1.06 5.90 2.63
N VAL A 37 0.43 7.04 2.94
CA VAL A 37 0.72 7.84 4.13
C VAL A 37 -0.50 7.86 5.02
N PHE A 38 -0.32 7.46 6.27
CA PHE A 38 -1.34 7.51 7.31
C PHE A 38 -1.21 8.85 8.04
N ALA A 39 -2.24 9.69 8.00
CA ALA A 39 -2.30 10.92 8.76
C ALA A 39 -2.30 10.65 10.27
N VAL A 40 -2.91 9.53 10.68
CA VAL A 40 -2.83 9.00 12.04
C VAL A 40 -2.09 7.67 12.01
N PRO A 41 -0.96 7.52 12.75
CA PRO A 41 -0.18 6.30 12.73
C PRO A 41 -1.00 5.06 13.11
N ILE A 42 -0.68 3.92 12.49
CA ILE A 42 -1.31 2.60 12.72
C ILE A 42 -1.58 2.30 14.21
N PRO A 43 -0.63 2.45 15.14
CA PRO A 43 -0.88 2.14 16.56
C PRO A 43 -1.92 3.03 17.26
N ARG A 44 -2.41 4.10 16.61
CA ARG A 44 -3.46 4.97 17.12
C ARG A 44 -4.78 4.85 16.36
N LEU A 45 -4.86 3.96 15.36
CA LEU A 45 -6.08 3.80 14.56
C LEU A 45 -7.25 3.26 15.41
N ASP A 46 -6.97 2.41 16.40
CA ASP A 46 -8.00 1.85 17.29
C ASP A 46 -8.60 2.90 18.24
N ASP A 47 -7.88 3.99 18.50
CA ASP A 47 -8.34 5.11 19.33
C ASP A 47 -9.20 6.11 18.55
N MET A 48 -9.33 5.93 17.23
CA MET A 48 -10.07 6.86 16.37
C MET A 48 -11.56 6.52 16.29
N GLU A 49 -12.38 7.56 16.21
CA GLU A 49 -13.75 7.40 15.77
C GLU A 49 -13.78 6.90 14.31
N PRO A 50 -14.75 6.04 13.95
CA PRO A 50 -14.95 5.65 12.56
C PRO A 50 -15.12 6.87 11.66
N ALA A 51 -14.45 6.85 10.50
CA ALA A 51 -14.59 7.92 9.52
C ALA A 51 -16.05 8.09 9.09
N LYS A 52 -16.51 9.34 9.02
CA LYS A 52 -17.91 9.72 8.76
C LYS A 52 -18.28 9.54 7.29
N ASP A 53 -17.31 9.73 6.40
CA ASP A 53 -17.49 9.61 4.96
C ASP A 53 -16.20 9.21 4.22
N LYS A 54 -16.30 9.02 2.90
CA LYS A 54 -15.19 8.59 2.04
C LYS A 54 -14.09 9.65 1.90
N GLU A 55 -14.44 10.93 2.02
CA GLU A 55 -13.46 12.03 1.91
C GLU A 55 -12.60 12.09 3.18
N GLU A 56 -13.20 11.84 4.35
CA GLU A 56 -12.45 11.68 5.60
C GLU A 56 -11.48 10.49 5.52
N ILE A 57 -11.90 9.35 4.95
CA ILE A 57 -10.99 8.22 4.69
C ILE A 57 -9.81 8.65 3.79
N ARG A 58 -10.06 9.39 2.71
CA ARG A 58 -8.99 9.88 1.81
C ARG A 58 -8.02 10.85 2.48
N ARG A 59 -8.50 11.63 3.45
CA ARG A 59 -7.65 12.54 4.25
C ARG A 59 -6.80 11.78 5.25
N LEU A 60 -7.39 10.76 5.90
CA LEU A 60 -6.71 9.94 6.90
C LEU A 60 -5.68 8.99 6.29
N PHE A 61 -5.96 8.49 5.08
CA PHE A 61 -5.13 7.53 4.38
C PHE A 61 -4.80 8.08 2.99
N GLN A 62 -3.70 8.81 2.87
CA GLN A 62 -3.30 9.39 1.61
C GLN A 62 -2.67 8.31 0.75
N LEU A 63 -3.42 7.81 -0.22
CA LEU A 63 -2.98 6.80 -1.17
C LEU A 63 -2.74 7.41 -2.54
N THR A 64 -1.50 7.31 -3.01
CA THR A 64 -1.12 7.65 -4.38
C THR A 64 -0.76 6.38 -5.13
N VAL A 65 -1.32 6.19 -6.32
CA VAL A 65 -0.96 5.10 -7.23
C VAL A 65 -0.31 5.71 -8.46
N LYS A 66 0.79 5.11 -8.92
CA LYS A 66 1.58 5.58 -10.05
C LYS A 66 1.77 4.45 -11.05
N ARG A 67 1.87 4.83 -12.31
CA ARG A 67 2.28 3.95 -13.41
C ARG A 67 3.19 4.73 -14.33
N ASP A 68 4.30 4.13 -14.74
CA ASP A 68 5.30 4.78 -15.60
C ASP A 68 5.72 6.17 -15.05
N ASN A 69 5.88 6.26 -13.71
CA ASN A 69 6.14 7.47 -12.93
C ASN A 69 5.07 8.59 -12.99
N ALA A 70 3.91 8.35 -13.60
CA ALA A 70 2.79 9.28 -13.60
C ALA A 70 1.76 8.91 -12.51
N ASN A 71 1.30 9.91 -11.75
CA ASN A 71 0.22 9.73 -10.78
C ASN A 71 -1.09 9.40 -11.50
N ILE A 72 -1.80 8.39 -11.02
CA ILE A 72 -3.13 8.02 -11.50
C ILE A 72 -4.17 8.67 -10.59
N GLU A 73 -5.07 9.46 -11.18
CA GLU A 73 -6.24 9.96 -10.45
C GLU A 73 -7.24 8.81 -10.22
N LEU A 74 -7.55 8.58 -8.95
CA LEU A 74 -8.45 7.51 -8.51
C LEU A 74 -9.85 8.07 -8.24
N THR A 75 -10.85 7.47 -8.88
CA THR A 75 -12.27 7.62 -8.50
C THR A 75 -12.53 6.98 -7.13
N ASN A 76 -13.71 7.21 -6.55
CA ASN A 76 -14.07 6.65 -5.25
C ASN A 76 -14.08 5.11 -5.23
N ASP A 77 -14.53 4.47 -6.30
CA ASP A 77 -14.55 3.01 -6.41
C ASP A 77 -13.14 2.44 -6.57
N GLU A 78 -12.30 3.07 -7.41
CA GLU A 78 -10.91 2.67 -7.62
C GLU A 78 -10.08 2.83 -6.35
N TYR A 79 -10.22 3.98 -5.68
CA TYR A 79 -9.58 4.24 -4.41
C TYR A 79 -9.97 3.18 -3.37
N GLY A 80 -11.28 2.86 -3.25
CA GLY A 80 -11.75 1.83 -2.32
C GLY A 80 -11.11 0.46 -2.55
N PHE A 81 -10.93 0.08 -3.82
CA PHE A 81 -10.26 -1.17 -4.18
C PHE A 81 -8.79 -1.20 -3.76
N PHE A 82 -8.00 -0.19 -4.14
CA PHE A 82 -6.58 -0.16 -3.78
C PHE A 82 -6.40 0.00 -2.27
N PHE A 83 -7.23 0.83 -1.63
CA PHE A 83 -7.26 1.01 -0.18
C PHE A 83 -7.39 -0.34 0.54
N GLN A 84 -8.40 -1.15 0.20
CA GLN A 84 -8.62 -2.44 0.86
C GLN A 84 -7.44 -3.40 0.68
N MET A 85 -6.81 -3.42 -0.50
CA MET A 85 -5.67 -4.32 -0.74
C MET A 85 -4.38 -3.87 -0.07
N LEU A 86 -4.14 -2.56 0.01
CA LEU A 86 -2.86 -1.99 0.42
C LEU A 86 -2.84 -1.64 1.90
N VAL A 87 -3.92 -1.08 2.46
CA VAL A 87 -3.98 -0.71 3.89
C VAL A 87 -3.93 -1.95 4.76
N ALA A 88 -4.73 -2.97 4.46
CA ALA A 88 -4.67 -4.24 5.19
C ALA A 88 -3.26 -4.86 5.12
N PHE A 89 -2.61 -4.79 3.95
CA PHE A 89 -1.26 -5.31 3.79
C PHE A 89 -0.20 -4.51 4.56
N ALA A 90 -0.33 -3.17 4.63
CA ALA A 90 0.53 -2.32 5.43
C ALA A 90 0.35 -2.56 6.94
N VAL A 91 -0.90 -2.76 7.40
CA VAL A 91 -1.21 -3.11 8.80
C VAL A 91 -0.67 -4.50 9.16
N ASP A 92 -0.85 -5.51 8.29
CA ASP A 92 -0.25 -6.84 8.47
C ASP A 92 1.28 -6.75 8.57
N THR A 93 1.89 -5.93 7.72
CA THR A 93 3.35 -5.70 7.71
C THR A 93 3.81 -5.01 8.99
N TYR A 94 3.08 -3.99 9.45
CA TYR A 94 3.35 -3.33 10.72
C TYR A 94 3.28 -4.30 11.90
N ASN A 95 2.29 -5.18 11.93
CA ASN A 95 2.09 -6.15 13.00
C ASN A 95 2.94 -7.42 12.87
N ASN A 96 3.74 -7.56 11.81
CA ASN A 96 4.54 -8.76 11.59
C ASN A 96 5.70 -8.84 12.62
N PRO A 97 5.79 -9.91 13.44
CA PRO A 97 6.81 -10.02 14.49
C PRO A 97 8.26 -9.94 13.97
N GLN A 98 8.55 -10.45 12.78
CA GLN A 98 9.90 -10.41 12.20
C GLN A 98 10.29 -8.98 11.80
N ILE A 99 9.33 -8.20 11.29
CA ILE A 99 9.52 -6.79 10.95
C ILE A 99 9.63 -5.96 12.23
N ARG A 100 8.80 -6.24 13.23
CA ARG A 100 8.90 -5.59 14.56
C ARG A 100 10.25 -5.82 15.22
N ALA A 101 10.76 -7.04 15.21
CA ALA A 101 12.10 -7.35 15.75
C ALA A 101 13.20 -6.57 15.00
N SER A 102 13.08 -6.44 13.68
CA SER A 102 14.00 -5.63 12.87
C SER A 102 13.93 -4.13 13.20
N ASN A 103 12.79 -3.66 13.71
CA ASN A 103 12.55 -2.28 14.16
C ASN A 103 13.01 -1.99 15.60
N GLU A 104 13.52 -2.96 16.35
CA GLU A 104 13.99 -2.74 17.74
C GLU A 104 15.49 -2.40 17.82
N GLY A 105 16.26 -2.70 16.78
CA GLY A 105 17.70 -2.44 16.71
C GLY A 105 18.10 -1.09 16.09
N LEU A 106 19.38 -0.96 15.72
CA LEU A 106 19.94 0.23 15.07
C LEU A 106 19.19 0.60 13.78
N MET A 107 18.79 -0.40 12.98
CA MET A 107 17.97 -0.20 11.77
C MET A 107 16.62 0.45 12.10
N GLY A 108 15.95 -0.02 13.15
CA GLY A 108 14.69 0.55 13.60
C GLY A 108 14.80 1.98 14.12
N GLN A 109 15.92 2.34 14.76
CA GLN A 109 16.19 3.72 15.13
C GLN A 109 16.30 4.61 13.87
N MET A 110 16.99 4.15 12.83
CA MET A 110 17.09 4.88 11.55
C MET A 110 15.72 5.03 10.84
N ILE A 111 14.92 3.97 10.78
CA ILE A 111 13.56 4.01 10.18
C ILE A 111 12.65 4.99 10.93
N ARG A 112 12.83 5.11 12.25
CA ARG A 112 12.11 6.08 13.09
C ARG A 112 12.71 7.49 13.05
N GLY A 113 13.80 7.71 12.32
CA GLY A 113 14.52 8.98 12.28
C GLY A 113 15.17 9.37 13.61
N LYS A 114 15.51 8.40 14.45
CA LYS A 114 16.10 8.58 15.78
C LYS A 114 17.53 8.06 15.83
N GLY A 115 18.33 8.61 16.75
CA GLY A 115 19.68 8.13 17.04
C GLY A 115 20.80 8.86 16.30
N PRO A 116 22.07 8.56 16.66
CA PRO A 116 23.25 9.33 16.25
C PRO A 116 23.58 9.27 14.76
N LEU A 117 22.95 8.35 14.02
CA LEU A 117 23.14 8.16 12.58
C LEU A 117 21.97 8.71 11.75
N ALA A 118 20.95 9.31 12.36
CA ALA A 118 19.84 9.93 11.62
C ALA A 118 20.31 11.08 10.71
N THR A 119 21.43 11.72 11.04
CA THR A 119 22.06 12.81 10.27
C THR A 119 22.98 12.33 9.14
N PHE A 120 23.26 11.01 9.05
CA PHE A 120 24.16 10.46 8.03
C PHE A 120 23.50 10.32 6.65
N GLY A 121 22.22 10.67 6.50
CA GLY A 121 21.51 10.62 5.23
C GLY A 121 21.22 9.21 4.71
N ALA A 122 21.51 8.16 5.49
CA ALA A 122 21.17 6.78 5.15
C ALA A 122 19.68 6.53 5.42
N SER A 123 18.89 6.35 4.37
CA SER A 123 17.51 5.87 4.48
C SER A 123 17.52 4.34 4.51
N VAL A 124 17.21 3.76 5.66
CA VAL A 124 16.96 2.31 5.78
C VAL A 124 15.47 2.07 5.65
N SER A 125 15.10 0.97 5.00
CA SER A 125 13.73 0.53 4.88
C SER A 125 13.63 -0.98 4.95
N ILE A 126 12.45 -1.48 5.32
CA ILE A 126 12.18 -2.91 5.42
C ILE A 126 11.06 -3.26 4.45
N GLY A 127 11.34 -4.21 3.56
CA GLY A 127 10.42 -4.68 2.55
C GLY A 127 9.76 -6.01 2.93
N PHE A 128 8.47 -6.15 2.61
CA PHE A 128 7.72 -7.38 2.70
C PHE A 128 6.99 -7.66 1.40
N LYS A 129 7.04 -8.92 0.95
CA LYS A 129 6.47 -9.35 -0.33
C LYS A 129 5.48 -10.49 -0.12
N ARG A 130 4.30 -10.41 -0.74
CA ARG A 130 3.27 -11.44 -0.69
C ARG A 130 2.61 -11.64 -2.05
N ASN A 131 2.48 -12.90 -2.44
CA ASN A 131 1.84 -13.30 -3.69
C ASN A 131 0.54 -14.07 -3.39
N GLY A 132 -0.45 -13.94 -4.26
CA GLY A 132 -1.72 -14.66 -4.15
C GLY A 132 -2.51 -14.65 -5.45
N SER A 133 -3.47 -15.56 -5.57
CA SER A 133 -4.46 -15.54 -6.66
C SER A 133 -5.80 -15.08 -6.13
N TYR A 134 -6.43 -14.15 -6.84
CA TYR A 134 -7.71 -13.54 -6.44
C TYR A 134 -8.74 -13.65 -7.55
N ASP A 135 -10.00 -13.84 -7.18
CA ASP A 135 -11.11 -13.89 -8.12
C ASP A 135 -11.68 -12.48 -8.33
N PHE A 136 -11.45 -11.92 -9.52
CA PHE A 136 -11.85 -10.58 -9.90
C PHE A 136 -13.19 -10.62 -10.64
N PRO A 137 -14.24 -9.96 -10.10
CA PRO A 137 -15.53 -9.90 -10.78
C PRO A 137 -15.43 -9.02 -12.03
N PRO A 138 -16.38 -9.16 -12.99
CA PRO A 138 -16.38 -8.42 -14.25
C PRO A 138 -16.26 -6.90 -14.11
N LYS A 139 -16.94 -6.31 -13.12
CA LYS A 139 -16.88 -4.86 -12.83
C LYS A 139 -15.44 -4.44 -12.50
N LEU A 140 -14.73 -5.24 -11.71
CA LEU A 140 -13.35 -4.96 -11.31
C LEU A 140 -12.38 -5.12 -12.49
N CYS A 141 -12.58 -6.15 -13.32
CA CYS A 141 -11.80 -6.31 -14.56
C CYS A 141 -12.00 -5.13 -15.50
N GLY A 142 -13.25 -4.65 -15.67
CA GLY A 142 -13.55 -3.47 -16.49
C GLY A 142 -12.87 -2.20 -15.97
N MET A 143 -12.86 -2.01 -14.64
CA MET A 143 -12.16 -0.90 -14.00
C MET A 143 -10.64 -0.96 -14.23
N LEU A 144 -10.02 -2.12 -14.02
CA LEU A 144 -8.58 -2.31 -14.17
C LEU A 144 -8.12 -2.29 -15.64
N ASN A 145 -8.99 -2.65 -16.57
CA ASN A 145 -8.70 -2.55 -18.02
C ASN A 145 -8.72 -1.11 -18.54
N ALA A 146 -9.10 -0.12 -17.71
CA ALA A 146 -9.00 1.28 -18.10
C ALA A 146 -7.55 1.63 -18.45
N SER A 147 -7.37 2.45 -19.50
CA SER A 147 -6.05 2.78 -20.06
C SER A 147 -5.05 3.31 -19.03
N LYS A 148 -5.54 4.05 -18.03
CA LYS A 148 -4.73 4.62 -16.95
C LYS A 148 -4.06 3.56 -16.07
N PHE A 149 -4.70 2.41 -15.84
CA PHE A 149 -4.10 1.29 -15.11
C PHE A 149 -3.32 0.36 -16.04
N GLY A 150 -3.80 0.20 -17.28
CA GLY A 150 -3.14 -0.62 -18.30
C GLY A 150 -3.09 -2.10 -17.99
N CYS A 151 -3.89 -2.58 -17.04
CA CYS A 151 -4.00 -3.99 -16.80
C CYS A 151 -4.65 -4.63 -18.03
N ALA A 152 -3.88 -5.39 -18.80
CA ALA A 152 -4.41 -6.19 -19.88
C ALA A 152 -4.98 -7.49 -19.30
N LEU A 153 -6.10 -7.40 -18.58
CA LEU A 153 -6.85 -8.59 -18.19
C LEU A 153 -7.62 -9.06 -19.45
N THR A 154 -6.91 -9.71 -20.37
CA THR A 154 -7.48 -10.26 -21.62
C THR A 154 -8.45 -11.41 -21.31
N VAL A 155 -9.40 -11.61 -22.24
CA VAL A 155 -10.46 -12.64 -22.17
C VAL A 155 -9.89 -14.03 -22.36
#